data_AF-A0A3D1CVA0-F1
#
_entry.id   AF-A0A3D1CVA0-F1
#
_cell.length_a   1.000
_cell.length_b   1.000
_cell.length_c   1.000
_cell.angle_alpha   90.00
_cell.angle_beta   90.00
_cell.angle_gamma   90.00
#
_symmetry.space_group_name_H-M   'P 1'
#
loop_
_entity.id
_entity.type
_entity.pdbx_description
1 polymer ?
#
loop_
_entity_poly.entity_id
_entity_poly.type
_entity_poly.pdbx_seq_one_letter_code
_entity_poly.pdbx_strand_id
1 'polypeptide(L)'
;DNSETIALVNARLKQLREQDLATIIYTSGTTGEPKGVMLTHANYLKAMVIHDQRITGMSERDLSMCFLPLTHIFEKAWTYYCLHKGIAVAINRDPNEIQKNLRVVRPTLMSNVPRFWEKVYDGVQETINNASGVVKWLFHDAVATGHRHNLEYRNEGKRPPLGNRLKFFFYRYTIFYLIKRVVGIDRGNFFPVAGAPLSDNINRFMQSIDVLLIYGYGLTETTATVSCFPAKGFRIGTVGKVMPDVEVKIGEKSEILVKGETVMKGYYNKPEATAEVFTEDGFFRTGDAGLLTGDNEIILTERIKDLYKTSNGKYIAPQMIETRVSEDKYIDQVAVIGDERKFVSALVVPNYEALKSYAIERQIPFSSVEELVRNKEIIDFVFAQIELQQSQFTSYEKIKRITLLPQPFSMEHGELTNTLKLRRKVILERYHDLIEQMYAC
;
A
#
# COMPACT_ATOMS: atom_id res chain seq x y z
N ASP A 1 -18.70 29.01 -35.78
CA ASP A 1 -17.38 29.64 -35.98
C ASP A 1 -16.75 29.79 -34.60
N ASN A 2 -15.69 29.03 -34.31
CA ASN A 2 -15.05 29.02 -32.99
C ASN A 2 -13.75 29.85 -32.99
N SER A 3 -13.53 30.69 -34.01
CA SER A 3 -12.30 31.46 -34.20
C SER A 3 -11.95 32.33 -33.00
N GLU A 4 -12.92 33.06 -32.44
CA GLU A 4 -12.72 33.87 -31.22
C GLU A 4 -12.37 33.01 -30.00
N THR A 5 -13.03 31.87 -29.82
CA THR A 5 -12.73 30.93 -28.73
C THR A 5 -11.33 30.35 -28.87
N ILE A 6 -10.92 29.96 -30.07
CA ILE A 6 -9.58 29.44 -30.36
C ILE A 6 -8.52 30.52 -30.13
N ALA A 7 -8.76 31.76 -30.58
CA ALA A 7 -7.88 32.89 -30.34
C ALA A 7 -7.71 33.18 -28.84
N LEU A 8 -8.81 33.15 -28.08
CA LEU A 8 -8.79 33.34 -26.62
C LEU A 8 -8.04 32.22 -25.90
N VAL A 9 -8.25 30.96 -26.28
CA VAL A 9 -7.51 29.82 -25.74
C VAL A 9 -6.02 29.97 -26.02
N ASN A 10 -5.63 30.28 -27.26
CA ASN A 10 -4.23 30.48 -27.64
C ASN A 10 -3.58 31.66 -26.90
N ALA A 11 -4.31 32.76 -26.70
CA ALA A 11 -3.83 33.90 -25.92
C ALA A 11 -3.58 33.53 -24.46
N ARG A 12 -4.50 32.78 -23.84
CA ARG A 12 -4.34 32.28 -22.46
C ARG A 12 -3.19 31.29 -22.34
N LEU A 13 -3.05 30.36 -23.29
CA LEU A 13 -1.95 29.39 -23.32
C LEU A 13 -0.58 30.07 -23.35
N LYS A 14 -0.44 31.18 -24.09
CA LYS A 14 0.80 31.97 -24.15
C LYS A 14 1.14 32.70 -22.85
N GLN A 15 0.17 32.89 -21.96
CA GLN A 15 0.37 33.58 -20.67
C GLN A 15 0.69 32.61 -19.53
N LEU A 16 0.50 31.30 -19.73
CA LEU A 16 0.76 30.29 -18.72
C LEU A 16 2.26 30.18 -18.42
N ARG A 17 2.58 30.15 -17.14
CA ARG A 17 3.91 29.88 -16.59
C ARG A 17 3.86 28.58 -15.80
N GLU A 18 5.00 27.91 -15.67
CA GLU A 18 5.06 26.64 -14.94
C GLU A 18 4.68 26.79 -13.45
N GLN A 19 4.85 27.98 -12.90
CA GLN A 19 4.59 28.35 -11.51
C GLN A 19 3.11 28.66 -11.25
N ASP A 20 2.32 28.75 -12.32
CA ASP A 20 0.87 28.89 -12.21
C ASP A 20 0.26 27.59 -11.66
N LEU A 21 -0.87 27.74 -10.96
CA LEU A 21 -1.54 26.63 -10.29
C LEU A 21 -2.17 25.69 -11.33
N ALA A 22 -1.81 24.41 -11.29
CA ALA A 22 -2.35 23.40 -12.18
C ALA A 22 -3.52 22.64 -11.54
N THR A 23 -3.45 22.34 -10.25
CA THR A 23 -4.50 21.57 -9.55
C THR A 23 -4.52 21.89 -8.06
N ILE A 24 -5.72 21.89 -7.47
CA ILE A 24 -5.93 21.82 -6.02
C ILE A 24 -6.46 20.43 -5.70
N ILE A 25 -5.75 19.67 -4.85
CA ILE A 25 -6.20 18.34 -4.41
C ILE A 25 -6.55 18.40 -2.93
N TYR A 26 -7.80 18.09 -2.60
CA TYR A 26 -8.23 18.07 -1.21
C TYR A 26 -7.80 16.77 -0.52
N THR A 27 -7.11 16.90 0.60
CA THR A 27 -6.72 15.78 1.46
C THR A 27 -7.50 15.86 2.78
N SER A 28 -8.03 14.72 3.23
CA SER A 28 -8.60 14.59 4.57
C SER A 28 -7.44 14.42 5.56
N GLY A 29 -6.98 15.53 6.16
CA GLY A 29 -6.02 15.47 7.26
C GLY A 29 -6.62 14.83 8.51
N THR A 30 -5.78 14.46 9.47
CA THR A 30 -6.21 13.87 10.76
C THR A 30 -7.10 14.82 11.60
N THR A 31 -7.13 16.10 11.25
CA THR A 31 -7.92 17.16 11.91
C THR A 31 -9.37 17.25 11.41
N GLY A 32 -9.80 16.40 10.46
CA GLY A 32 -11.19 16.34 9.98
C GLY A 32 -11.55 17.39 8.91
N GLU A 33 -10.95 18.59 8.94
CA GLU A 33 -11.10 19.56 7.85
C GLU A 33 -10.25 19.23 6.61
N PRO A 34 -10.84 19.13 5.41
CA PRO A 34 -10.09 18.97 4.18
C PRO A 34 -9.15 20.16 3.92
N LYS A 35 -7.91 19.89 3.53
CA LYS A 35 -6.93 20.90 3.10
C LYS A 35 -6.69 20.76 1.60
N GLY A 36 -6.81 21.86 0.85
CA GLY A 36 -6.57 21.87 -0.59
C GLY A 36 -5.10 22.05 -0.90
N VAL A 37 -4.38 20.99 -1.23
CA VAL A 37 -2.96 21.03 -1.63
C VAL A 37 -2.82 21.69 -3.00
N MET A 38 -2.05 22.78 -3.07
CA MET A 38 -1.81 23.53 -4.30
C MET A 38 -0.59 22.97 -5.05
N LEU A 39 -0.83 22.40 -6.25
CA LEU A 39 0.20 21.87 -7.13
C LEU A 39 0.27 22.69 -8.43
N THR A 40 1.46 23.13 -8.79
CA THR A 40 1.75 23.91 -10.00
C THR A 40 2.09 23.01 -11.19
N HIS A 41 2.19 23.57 -12.39
CA HIS A 41 2.68 22.83 -13.55
C HIS A 41 4.13 22.37 -13.34
N ALA A 42 4.99 23.20 -12.72
CA ALA A 42 6.37 22.89 -12.39
C ALA A 42 6.50 21.63 -11.53
N ASN A 43 5.60 21.46 -10.55
CA ASN A 43 5.59 20.25 -9.71
C ASN A 43 5.43 18.97 -10.56
N TYR A 44 4.48 18.95 -11.49
CA TYR A 44 4.25 17.80 -12.37
C TYR A 44 5.38 17.62 -13.39
N LEU A 45 5.87 18.70 -13.99
CA LEU A 45 6.99 18.64 -14.95
C LEU A 45 8.25 18.09 -14.29
N LYS A 46 8.59 18.56 -13.08
CA LYS A 46 9.70 18.01 -12.32
C LYS A 46 9.47 16.53 -12.01
N ALA A 47 8.26 16.16 -11.56
CA ALA A 47 7.92 14.77 -11.30
C ALA A 47 8.15 13.90 -12.55
N MET A 48 7.77 14.34 -13.76
CA MET A 48 8.02 13.60 -15.00
C MET A 48 9.52 13.42 -15.26
N VAL A 49 10.32 14.47 -15.12
CA VAL A 49 11.79 14.42 -15.33
C VAL A 49 12.47 13.42 -14.38
N ILE A 50 12.13 13.44 -13.09
CA ILE A 50 12.75 12.52 -12.11
C ILE A 50 12.29 11.07 -12.33
N HIS A 51 11.07 10.86 -12.83
CA HIS A 51 10.56 9.54 -13.17
C HIS A 51 11.20 9.00 -14.46
N ASP A 52 11.49 9.85 -15.45
CA ASP A 52 12.25 9.44 -16.65
C ASP A 52 13.63 8.88 -16.31
N GLN A 53 14.28 9.44 -15.28
CA GLN A 53 15.56 8.95 -14.78
C GLN A 53 15.42 7.62 -14.01
N ARG A 54 14.37 7.49 -13.18
CA ARG A 54 14.16 6.33 -12.30
C ARG A 54 13.55 5.13 -13.02
N ILE A 55 12.58 5.36 -13.88
CA ILE A 55 11.73 4.35 -14.51
C ILE A 55 12.04 4.32 -16.02
N THR A 56 13.06 3.55 -16.37
CA THR A 56 13.55 3.44 -17.76
C THR A 56 12.92 2.29 -18.55
N GLY A 57 12.08 1.47 -17.90
CA GLY A 57 11.48 0.25 -18.49
C GLY A 57 10.15 0.46 -19.22
N MET A 58 9.72 1.70 -19.44
CA MET A 58 8.44 2.03 -20.08
C MET A 58 8.61 2.39 -21.55
N SER A 59 7.58 2.14 -22.36
CA SER A 59 7.52 2.57 -23.76
C SER A 59 6.08 2.84 -24.21
N GLU A 60 5.90 3.50 -25.35
CA GLU A 60 4.58 3.74 -25.99
C GLU A 60 3.80 2.44 -26.31
N ARG A 61 4.45 1.27 -26.24
CA ARG A 61 3.78 -0.04 -26.40
C ARG A 61 3.04 -0.51 -25.15
N ASP A 62 3.27 0.16 -24.03
CA ASP A 62 2.57 -0.13 -22.79
C ASP A 62 1.11 0.34 -22.83
N LEU A 63 0.29 -0.29 -22.00
CA LEU A 63 -1.11 0.05 -21.79
C LEU A 63 -1.35 0.15 -20.29
N SER A 64 -1.68 1.35 -19.82
CA SER A 64 -1.99 1.62 -18.42
C SER A 64 -3.48 1.47 -18.14
N MET A 65 -3.85 0.83 -17.04
CA MET A 65 -5.23 0.79 -16.55
C MET A 65 -5.43 1.84 -15.46
N CYS A 66 -6.27 2.84 -15.71
CA CYS A 66 -6.70 3.83 -14.73
C CYS A 66 -7.97 3.35 -14.04
N PHE A 67 -7.85 2.89 -12.79
CA PHE A 67 -8.99 2.45 -11.98
C PHE A 67 -9.09 3.12 -10.61
N LEU A 68 -8.02 3.77 -10.15
CA LEU A 68 -8.09 4.65 -9.00
C LEU A 68 -8.73 5.98 -9.41
N PRO A 69 -9.32 6.75 -8.48
CA PRO A 69 -9.88 8.05 -8.80
C PRO A 69 -8.80 9.05 -9.23
N LEU A 70 -9.02 9.76 -10.34
CA LEU A 70 -8.17 10.89 -10.78
C LEU A 70 -8.23 12.09 -9.80
N THR A 71 -9.10 12.05 -8.80
CA THR A 71 -9.11 13.01 -7.69
C THR A 71 -7.97 12.74 -6.69
N HIS A 72 -7.38 11.55 -6.70
CA HIS A 72 -6.23 11.19 -5.89
C HIS A 72 -4.92 11.44 -6.64
N ILE A 73 -3.94 12.05 -5.96
CA ILE A 73 -2.66 12.46 -6.57
C ILE A 73 -1.92 11.30 -7.24
N PHE A 74 -1.96 10.10 -6.66
CA PHE A 74 -1.19 8.96 -7.15
C PHE A 74 -1.62 8.58 -8.57
N GLU A 75 -2.92 8.41 -8.81
CA GLU A 75 -3.43 8.10 -10.15
C GLU A 75 -3.29 9.27 -11.10
N LYS A 76 -3.53 10.50 -10.63
CA LYS A 76 -3.40 11.71 -11.46
C LYS A 76 -1.98 11.88 -11.98
N ALA A 77 -0.99 11.85 -11.09
CA ALA A 77 0.42 11.97 -11.45
C ALA A 77 0.87 10.80 -12.33
N TRP A 78 0.43 9.57 -12.02
CA TRP A 78 0.71 8.40 -12.86
C TRP A 78 0.12 8.52 -14.27
N THR A 79 -1.14 8.94 -14.38
CA THR A 79 -1.82 9.16 -15.67
C THR A 79 -1.10 10.23 -16.47
N TYR A 80 -0.73 11.36 -15.85
CA TYR A 80 0.03 12.41 -16.54
C TYR A 80 1.40 11.93 -17.00
N TYR A 81 2.08 11.12 -16.19
CA TYR A 81 3.34 10.51 -16.59
C TYR A 81 3.15 9.52 -17.75
N CYS A 82 2.09 8.70 -17.75
CA CYS A 82 1.76 7.84 -18.91
C CYS A 82 1.56 8.67 -20.18
N LEU A 83 0.80 9.77 -20.10
CA LEU A 83 0.58 10.66 -21.24
C LEU A 83 1.88 11.32 -21.72
N HIS A 84 2.76 11.75 -20.80
CA HIS A 84 4.10 12.26 -21.13
C HIS A 84 4.95 11.22 -21.88
N LYS A 85 4.82 9.93 -21.56
CA LYS A 85 5.51 8.83 -22.24
C LYS A 85 4.81 8.31 -23.50
N GLY A 86 3.70 8.92 -23.93
CA GLY A 86 2.90 8.46 -25.07
C GLY A 86 2.15 7.13 -24.84
N ILE A 87 1.92 6.77 -23.58
CA ILE A 87 1.28 5.51 -23.18
C ILE A 87 -0.24 5.67 -23.18
N ALA A 88 -0.93 4.70 -23.79
CA ALA A 88 -2.38 4.64 -23.78
C ALA A 88 -2.91 4.34 -22.37
N VAL A 89 -3.98 5.04 -21.97
CA VAL A 89 -4.63 4.86 -20.66
C VAL A 89 -6.07 4.37 -20.86
N ALA A 90 -6.34 3.13 -20.46
CA ALA A 90 -7.68 2.57 -20.41
C ALA A 90 -8.38 2.98 -19.11
N ILE A 91 -9.56 3.59 -19.22
CA ILE A 91 -10.29 4.11 -18.05
C ILE A 91 -11.36 3.12 -17.60
N ASN A 92 -11.22 2.65 -16.36
CA ASN A 92 -12.24 1.89 -15.66
C ASN A 92 -13.26 2.83 -15.02
N ARG A 93 -14.51 2.79 -15.48
CA ARG A 93 -15.56 3.70 -15.00
C ARG A 93 -16.20 3.27 -13.68
N ASP A 94 -16.29 1.97 -13.45
CA ASP A 94 -16.88 1.39 -12.24
C ASP A 94 -15.84 0.52 -11.50
N PRO A 95 -15.41 0.90 -10.29
CA PRO A 95 -14.47 0.13 -9.48
C PRO A 95 -14.90 -1.34 -9.25
N ASN A 96 -16.20 -1.64 -9.24
CA ASN A 96 -16.70 -3.00 -9.03
C ASN A 96 -16.41 -3.93 -10.22
N GLU A 97 -16.29 -3.36 -11.42
CA GLU A 97 -16.04 -4.13 -12.65
C GLU A 97 -14.55 -4.35 -12.92
N ILE A 98 -13.65 -3.93 -12.01
CA ILE A 98 -12.19 -3.94 -12.24
C ILE A 98 -11.66 -5.33 -12.60
N GLN A 99 -12.08 -6.39 -11.90
CA GLN A 99 -11.59 -7.75 -12.16
C GLN A 99 -11.97 -8.25 -13.56
N LYS A 100 -13.18 -7.92 -14.01
CA LYS A 100 -13.67 -8.25 -15.35
C LYS A 100 -12.93 -7.43 -16.40
N ASN A 101 -12.76 -6.13 -16.16
CA ASN A 101 -12.12 -5.23 -17.11
C ASN A 101 -10.62 -5.53 -17.27
N LEU A 102 -9.91 -5.94 -16.22
CA LEU A 102 -8.52 -6.39 -16.31
C LEU A 102 -8.36 -7.59 -17.26
N ARG A 103 -9.30 -8.55 -17.25
CA ARG A 103 -9.26 -9.72 -18.14
C ARG A 103 -9.48 -9.36 -19.61
N VAL A 104 -10.17 -8.26 -19.89
CA VAL A 104 -10.43 -7.76 -21.26
C VAL A 104 -9.28 -6.88 -21.73
N VAL A 105 -8.93 -5.87 -20.94
CA VAL A 105 -7.92 -4.84 -21.27
C VAL A 105 -6.52 -5.43 -21.26
N ARG A 106 -6.23 -6.33 -20.32
CA ARG A 106 -4.91 -6.97 -20.12
C ARG A 106 -3.77 -5.96 -20.10
N PRO A 107 -3.80 -4.98 -19.17
CA PRO A 107 -2.85 -3.88 -19.14
C PRO A 107 -1.43 -4.38 -18.86
N THR A 108 -0.43 -3.63 -19.35
CA THR A 108 0.97 -3.87 -19.03
C THR A 108 1.40 -3.09 -17.79
N LEU A 109 0.69 -2.00 -17.48
CA LEU A 109 0.98 -1.10 -16.36
C LEU A 109 -0.30 -0.75 -15.60
N MET A 110 -0.18 -0.49 -14.30
CA MET A 110 -1.30 -0.02 -13.48
C MET A 110 -0.79 0.45 -12.11
N SER A 111 -0.98 1.73 -11.77
CA SER A 111 -0.79 2.20 -10.39
C SER A 111 -1.85 1.58 -9.48
N ASN A 112 -1.43 1.05 -8.34
CA ASN A 112 -2.34 0.32 -7.45
C ASN A 112 -1.94 0.46 -5.97
N VAL A 113 -2.85 -0.01 -5.12
CA VAL A 113 -2.70 0.04 -3.67
C VAL A 113 -2.42 -1.37 -3.13
N PRO A 114 -1.74 -1.51 -1.97
CA PRO A 114 -1.42 -2.81 -1.37
C PRO A 114 -2.61 -3.79 -1.28
N ARG A 115 -3.79 -3.28 -0.91
CA ARG A 115 -5.02 -4.06 -0.82
C ARG A 115 -5.41 -4.81 -2.09
N PHE A 116 -5.06 -4.28 -3.26
CA PHE A 116 -5.28 -4.99 -4.52
C PHE A 116 -4.44 -6.28 -4.56
N TRP A 117 -3.17 -6.19 -4.16
CA TRP A 117 -2.25 -7.32 -4.15
C TRP A 117 -2.53 -8.31 -3.02
N GLU A 118 -3.02 -7.86 -1.88
CA GLU A 118 -3.56 -8.73 -0.81
C GLU A 118 -4.67 -9.62 -1.36
N LYS A 119 -5.70 -9.05 -1.99
CA LYS A 119 -6.78 -9.84 -2.59
C LYS A 119 -6.30 -10.80 -3.68
N VAL A 120 -5.33 -10.38 -4.50
CA VAL A 120 -4.74 -11.27 -5.52
C VAL A 120 -3.97 -12.40 -4.85
N TYR A 121 -3.21 -12.11 -3.80
CA TYR A 121 -2.46 -13.10 -3.02
C TYR A 121 -3.41 -14.13 -2.41
N ASP A 122 -4.47 -13.68 -1.73
CA ASP A 122 -5.45 -14.57 -1.07
C ASP A 122 -6.14 -15.48 -2.08
N GLY A 123 -6.64 -14.93 -3.19
CA GLY A 123 -7.29 -15.73 -4.23
C GLY A 123 -6.37 -16.75 -4.89
N VAL A 124 -5.08 -16.40 -5.06
CA VAL A 124 -4.07 -17.36 -5.54
C VAL A 124 -3.85 -18.47 -4.50
N GLN A 125 -3.68 -18.11 -3.22
CA GLN A 125 -3.45 -19.10 -2.16
C GLN A 125 -4.64 -20.03 -1.94
N GLU A 126 -5.86 -19.53 -2.03
CA GLU A 126 -7.08 -20.34 -1.99
C GLU A 126 -7.09 -21.37 -3.13
N THR A 127 -6.79 -20.93 -4.36
CA THR A 127 -6.70 -21.82 -5.53
C THR A 127 -5.67 -22.92 -5.33
N ILE A 128 -4.51 -22.60 -4.73
CA ILE A 128 -3.45 -23.57 -4.46
C ILE A 128 -3.82 -24.53 -3.34
N ASN A 129 -4.47 -24.03 -2.28
CA ASN A 129 -4.90 -24.86 -1.16
C ASN A 129 -5.96 -25.88 -1.55
N ASN A 130 -6.80 -25.56 -2.53
CA ASN A 130 -7.81 -26.45 -3.08
C ASN A 130 -7.28 -27.40 -4.18
N ALA A 131 -6.01 -27.26 -4.58
CA ALA A 131 -5.40 -28.09 -5.61
C ALA A 131 -4.86 -29.42 -5.05
N SER A 132 -4.68 -30.41 -5.92
CA SER A 132 -4.06 -31.70 -5.55
C SER A 132 -2.63 -31.52 -5.02
N GLY A 133 -2.16 -32.45 -4.18
CA GLY A 133 -0.86 -32.34 -3.51
C GLY A 133 0.33 -32.16 -4.46
N VAL A 134 0.28 -32.77 -5.65
CA VAL A 134 1.31 -32.60 -6.69
C VAL A 134 1.32 -31.17 -7.24
N VAL A 135 0.14 -30.59 -7.47
CA VAL A 135 0.03 -29.20 -7.96
C VAL A 135 0.50 -28.21 -6.90
N LYS A 136 0.16 -28.46 -5.63
CA LYS A 136 0.63 -27.65 -4.50
C LYS A 136 2.16 -27.69 -4.39
N TRP A 137 2.76 -28.87 -4.46
CA TRP A 137 4.22 -29.03 -4.48
C TRP A 137 4.86 -28.27 -5.64
N LEU A 138 4.30 -28.41 -6.85
CA LEU A 138 4.81 -27.75 -8.05
C LEU A 138 4.75 -26.22 -7.91
N PHE A 139 3.68 -25.69 -7.33
CA PHE A 139 3.55 -24.27 -7.06
C PHE A 139 4.60 -23.77 -6.08
N HIS A 140 4.79 -24.45 -4.94
CA HIS A 140 5.82 -24.08 -3.97
C HIS A 140 7.22 -24.10 -4.59
N ASP A 141 7.52 -25.11 -5.41
CA ASP A 141 8.77 -25.21 -6.14
C ASP A 141 8.95 -24.10 -7.18
N ALA A 142 7.85 -23.68 -7.83
CA ALA A 142 7.86 -22.54 -8.75
C ALA A 142 8.16 -21.23 -8.02
N VAL A 143 7.48 -20.96 -6.90
CA VAL A 143 7.73 -19.77 -6.07
C VAL A 143 9.18 -19.76 -5.57
N ALA A 144 9.70 -20.87 -5.06
CA ALA A 144 11.09 -20.97 -4.61
C ALA A 144 12.09 -20.73 -5.76
N THR A 145 11.82 -21.28 -6.94
CA THR A 145 12.62 -21.05 -8.14
C THR A 145 12.63 -19.58 -8.54
N GLY A 146 11.47 -18.94 -8.49
CA GLY A 146 11.27 -17.52 -8.79
C GLY A 146 11.91 -16.59 -7.77
N HIS A 147 11.80 -16.90 -6.48
CA HIS A 147 12.47 -16.20 -5.39
C HIS A 147 13.98 -16.14 -5.63
N ARG A 148 14.59 -17.32 -5.85
CA ARG A 148 16.00 -17.43 -6.14
C ARG A 148 16.37 -16.66 -7.41
N HIS A 149 15.60 -16.82 -8.49
CA HIS A 149 15.88 -16.17 -9.77
C HIS A 149 15.81 -14.64 -9.70
N ASN A 150 14.69 -14.11 -9.21
CA ASN A 150 14.38 -12.69 -9.25
C ASN A 150 15.03 -11.92 -8.10
N LEU A 151 14.96 -12.42 -6.86
CA LEU A 151 15.40 -11.68 -5.67
C LEU A 151 16.87 -11.93 -5.33
N GLU A 152 17.34 -13.17 -5.30
CA GLU A 152 18.74 -13.45 -4.90
C GLU A 152 19.76 -13.15 -6.01
N TYR A 153 19.35 -13.25 -7.28
CA TYR A 153 20.23 -13.03 -8.43
C TYR A 153 19.90 -11.74 -9.19
N ARG A 154 18.76 -11.65 -9.88
CA ARG A 154 18.49 -10.54 -10.80
C ARG A 154 18.43 -9.18 -10.11
N ASN A 155 17.79 -9.10 -8.94
CA ASN A 155 17.71 -7.88 -8.15
C ASN A 155 19.11 -7.43 -7.71
N GLU A 156 19.96 -8.37 -7.29
CA GLU A 156 21.37 -8.12 -6.93
C GLU A 156 22.29 -7.83 -8.14
N GLY A 157 21.74 -7.74 -9.36
CA GLY A 157 22.52 -7.55 -10.58
C GLY A 157 23.36 -8.77 -11.00
N LYS A 158 23.19 -9.91 -10.32
CA LYS A 158 23.91 -11.17 -10.58
C LYS A 158 23.21 -11.99 -11.66
N ARG A 159 23.97 -12.81 -12.37
CA ARG A 159 23.43 -13.76 -13.36
C ARG A 159 22.99 -15.06 -12.65
N PRO A 160 21.72 -15.48 -12.77
CA PRO A 160 21.26 -16.74 -12.20
C PRO A 160 21.95 -17.97 -12.84
N PRO A 161 22.18 -19.06 -12.08
CA PRO A 161 22.70 -20.32 -12.62
C PRO A 161 21.83 -20.87 -13.75
N LEU A 162 22.45 -21.57 -14.71
CA LEU A 162 21.77 -22.05 -15.93
C LEU A 162 20.53 -22.89 -15.62
N GLY A 163 20.62 -23.83 -14.67
CA GLY A 163 19.50 -24.68 -14.26
C GLY A 163 18.33 -23.88 -13.68
N ASN A 164 18.61 -22.91 -12.79
CA ASN A 164 17.57 -22.03 -12.26
C ASN A 164 16.94 -21.17 -13.37
N ARG A 165 17.72 -20.66 -14.32
CA ARG A 165 17.21 -19.87 -15.45
C ARG A 165 16.28 -20.68 -16.35
N LEU A 166 16.64 -21.92 -16.69
CA LEU A 166 15.80 -22.81 -17.50
C LEU A 166 14.51 -23.17 -16.78
N LYS A 167 14.60 -23.51 -15.49
CA LYS A 167 13.44 -23.84 -14.65
C LYS A 167 12.50 -22.65 -14.47
N PHE A 168 13.07 -21.46 -14.22
CA PHE A 168 12.30 -20.22 -14.15
C PHE A 168 11.62 -19.91 -15.48
N PHE A 169 12.32 -20.07 -16.61
CA PHE A 169 11.73 -19.89 -17.94
C PHE A 169 10.52 -20.82 -18.13
N PHE A 170 10.64 -22.11 -17.78
CA PHE A 170 9.53 -23.04 -17.83
C PHE A 170 8.33 -22.55 -16.99
N TYR A 171 8.53 -22.16 -15.73
CA TYR A 171 7.45 -21.67 -14.87
C TYR A 171 6.86 -20.34 -15.31
N ARG A 172 7.67 -19.46 -15.89
CA ARG A 172 7.24 -18.18 -16.44
C ARG A 172 6.17 -18.35 -17.51
N TYR A 173 6.34 -19.33 -18.40
CA TYR A 173 5.41 -19.58 -19.50
C TYR A 173 4.30 -20.60 -19.18
N THR A 174 4.31 -21.19 -17.98
CA THR A 174 3.30 -22.18 -17.55
C THR A 174 2.53 -21.66 -16.33
N ILE A 175 3.08 -21.86 -15.12
CA ILE A 175 2.41 -21.59 -13.84
C ILE A 175 2.19 -20.09 -13.63
N PHE A 176 3.24 -19.28 -13.78
CA PHE A 176 3.13 -17.83 -13.56
C PHE A 176 2.24 -17.20 -14.63
N TYR A 177 2.35 -17.65 -15.89
CA TYR A 177 1.47 -17.21 -16.96
C TYR A 177 0.00 -17.47 -16.64
N LEU A 178 -0.34 -18.69 -16.17
CA LEU A 178 -1.71 -19.04 -15.79
C LEU A 178 -2.25 -18.12 -14.69
N ILE A 179 -1.48 -17.94 -13.61
CA ILE A 179 -1.87 -17.08 -12.48
C ILE A 179 -2.12 -15.64 -12.95
N LYS A 180 -1.16 -15.06 -13.68
CA LYS A 180 -1.29 -13.71 -14.21
C LYS A 180 -2.48 -13.59 -15.17
N ARG A 181 -2.79 -14.63 -15.94
CA ARG A 181 -3.92 -14.64 -16.88
C ARG A 181 -5.28 -14.67 -16.18
N VAL A 182 -5.40 -15.38 -15.05
CA VAL A 182 -6.61 -15.37 -14.22
C VAL A 182 -6.91 -13.97 -13.67
N VAL A 183 -5.87 -13.26 -13.26
CA VAL A 183 -5.95 -11.87 -12.77
C VAL A 183 -6.16 -10.87 -13.92
N GLY A 184 -5.62 -11.16 -15.12
CA GLY A 184 -5.64 -10.26 -16.28
C GLY A 184 -4.39 -9.40 -16.43
N ILE A 185 -3.27 -9.79 -15.84
CA ILE A 185 -1.98 -9.07 -15.87
C ILE A 185 -0.87 -9.88 -16.55
N ASP A 186 -1.23 -10.82 -17.43
CA ASP A 186 -0.28 -11.73 -18.09
C ASP A 186 0.67 -11.02 -19.07
N ARG A 187 0.35 -9.78 -19.42
CA ARG A 187 1.21 -8.86 -20.21
C ARG A 187 1.93 -7.82 -19.35
N GLY A 188 1.85 -7.96 -18.01
CA GLY A 188 2.43 -7.01 -17.06
C GLY A 188 3.91 -6.75 -17.30
N ASN A 189 4.26 -5.48 -17.44
CA ASN A 189 5.63 -4.98 -17.47
C ASN A 189 6.10 -4.73 -16.03
N PHE A 190 5.46 -3.78 -15.34
CA PHE A 190 5.60 -3.57 -13.89
C PHE A 190 4.39 -2.83 -13.33
N PHE A 191 4.29 -2.80 -12.01
CA PHE A 191 3.16 -2.20 -11.31
C PHE A 191 3.63 -1.30 -10.15
N PRO A 192 3.45 0.03 -10.26
CA PRO A 192 3.66 0.94 -9.14
C PRO A 192 2.68 0.65 -8.00
N VAL A 193 3.20 0.55 -6.78
CA VAL A 193 2.40 0.29 -5.57
C VAL A 193 2.68 1.38 -4.54
N ALA A 194 1.65 2.06 -4.06
CA ALA A 194 1.78 3.11 -3.04
C ALA A 194 0.46 3.37 -2.29
N GLY A 195 0.46 4.36 -1.41
CA GLY A 195 -0.73 4.86 -0.70
C GLY A 195 -1.05 4.17 0.63
N ALA A 196 -0.41 3.04 0.91
CA ALA A 196 -0.43 2.35 2.20
C ALA A 196 0.82 1.44 2.36
N PRO A 197 1.10 0.96 3.60
CA PRO A 197 2.07 -0.11 3.83
C PRO A 197 1.74 -1.37 3.01
N LEU A 198 2.77 -2.00 2.41
CA LEU A 198 2.66 -3.29 1.74
C LEU A 198 3.40 -4.34 2.56
N SER A 199 2.75 -5.48 2.80
CA SER A 199 3.40 -6.63 3.44
C SER A 199 4.66 -7.07 2.66
N ASP A 200 5.76 -7.26 3.40
CA ASP A 200 6.99 -7.82 2.86
C ASP A 200 6.81 -9.23 2.30
N ASN A 201 5.91 -10.03 2.89
CA ASN A 201 5.59 -11.36 2.41
C ASN A 201 4.90 -11.30 1.04
N ILE A 202 3.89 -10.42 0.90
CA ILE A 202 3.17 -10.22 -0.36
C ILE A 202 4.12 -9.66 -1.43
N ASN A 203 4.94 -8.66 -1.08
CA ASN A 203 5.93 -8.10 -2.00
C ASN A 203 6.90 -9.19 -2.50
N ARG A 204 7.48 -9.96 -1.57
CA ARG A 204 8.37 -11.08 -1.89
C ARG A 204 7.70 -12.11 -2.78
N PHE A 205 6.46 -12.46 -2.49
CA PHE A 205 5.67 -13.42 -3.27
C PHE A 205 5.46 -12.92 -4.70
N MET A 206 4.94 -11.71 -4.89
CA MET A 206 4.66 -11.13 -6.21
C MET A 206 5.92 -11.06 -7.07
N GLN A 207 7.02 -10.57 -6.49
CA GLN A 207 8.33 -10.54 -7.17
C GLN A 207 8.81 -11.95 -7.55
N SER A 208 8.52 -12.96 -6.72
CA SER A 208 8.90 -14.35 -6.98
C SER A 208 8.10 -14.95 -8.15
N ILE A 209 6.82 -14.61 -8.30
CA ILE A 209 5.96 -15.10 -9.41
C ILE A 209 6.03 -14.24 -10.67
N ASP A 210 7.15 -13.53 -10.88
CA ASP A 210 7.41 -12.68 -12.05
C ASP A 210 6.41 -11.52 -12.21
N VAL A 211 5.89 -11.00 -11.09
CA VAL A 211 5.10 -9.76 -11.03
C VAL A 211 5.97 -8.66 -10.43
N LEU A 212 6.50 -7.79 -11.29
CA LEU A 212 7.42 -6.72 -10.87
C LEU A 212 6.64 -5.58 -10.21
N LEU A 213 6.77 -5.47 -8.89
CA LEU A 213 6.23 -4.35 -8.12
C LEU A 213 7.28 -3.25 -7.95
N ILE A 214 6.90 -2.00 -8.22
CA ILE A 214 7.68 -0.82 -7.85
C ILE A 214 7.00 -0.19 -6.65
N TYR A 215 7.42 -0.59 -5.45
CA TYR A 215 6.86 -0.08 -4.20
C TYR A 215 7.47 1.29 -3.86
N GLY A 216 6.64 2.24 -3.44
CA GLY A 216 7.09 3.60 -3.17
C GLY A 216 6.25 4.34 -2.14
N TYR A 217 6.80 5.47 -1.72
CA TYR A 217 6.23 6.36 -0.71
C TYR A 217 6.17 7.80 -1.25
N GLY A 218 5.11 8.49 -0.84
CA GLY A 218 4.96 9.92 -1.03
C GLY A 218 3.54 10.36 -0.67
N LEU A 219 3.30 11.66 -0.80
CA LEU A 219 2.08 12.32 -0.36
C LEU A 219 1.49 13.18 -1.49
N THR A 220 0.32 13.75 -1.24
CA THR A 220 -0.25 14.78 -2.14
C THR A 220 0.64 16.01 -2.17
N GLU A 221 1.16 16.37 -1.01
CA GLU A 221 2.07 17.48 -0.76
C GLU A 221 3.43 17.32 -1.46
N THR A 222 3.77 16.12 -1.97
CA THR A 222 5.03 15.84 -2.66
C THR A 222 4.82 15.41 -4.11
N THR A 223 3.65 15.68 -4.69
CA THR A 223 3.28 15.25 -6.05
C THR A 223 3.47 13.74 -6.25
N ALA A 224 2.87 12.96 -5.33
CA ALA A 224 2.81 11.49 -5.26
C ALA A 224 4.08 10.77 -4.79
N THR A 225 5.29 11.14 -5.21
CA THR A 225 6.47 10.26 -5.04
C THR A 225 7.67 10.98 -4.43
N VAL A 226 8.13 10.47 -3.29
CA VAL A 226 9.38 10.84 -2.60
C VAL A 226 10.44 9.78 -2.82
N SER A 227 10.06 8.50 -2.73
CA SER A 227 10.95 7.36 -2.94
C SER A 227 10.21 6.22 -3.65
N CYS A 228 10.95 5.40 -4.38
CA CYS A 228 10.45 4.13 -4.88
C CYS A 228 11.56 3.13 -5.14
N PHE A 229 11.17 1.86 -5.31
CA PHE A 229 12.09 0.79 -5.64
C PHE A 229 12.81 1.10 -6.98
N PRO A 230 14.16 1.02 -7.02
CA PRO A 230 14.85 0.95 -8.30
C PRO A 230 14.48 -0.34 -9.04
N ALA A 231 14.71 -0.38 -10.36
CA ALA A 231 14.50 -1.60 -11.15
C ALA A 231 15.35 -2.80 -10.71
N LYS A 232 16.48 -2.53 -10.04
CA LYS A 232 17.40 -3.52 -9.45
C LYS A 232 18.01 -2.94 -8.17
N GLY A 233 18.41 -3.82 -7.26
CA GLY A 233 19.00 -3.47 -5.97
C GLY A 233 17.98 -2.83 -5.03
N PHE A 234 16.71 -3.21 -5.13
CA PHE A 234 15.70 -2.80 -4.16
C PHE A 234 15.75 -3.72 -2.93
N ARG A 235 15.48 -3.17 -1.75
CA ARG A 235 15.43 -3.92 -0.50
C ARG A 235 14.00 -4.00 0.05
N ILE A 236 13.50 -5.22 0.20
CA ILE A 236 12.24 -5.50 0.89
C ILE A 236 12.37 -5.07 2.37
N GLY A 237 11.31 -4.52 2.96
CA GLY A 237 11.33 -3.83 4.25
C GLY A 237 11.59 -2.32 4.15
N THR A 238 11.84 -1.79 2.95
CA THR A 238 11.96 -0.35 2.68
C THR A 238 10.80 0.12 1.80
N VAL A 239 10.62 1.44 1.68
CA VAL A 239 9.77 2.09 0.66
C VAL A 239 10.61 2.65 -0.50
N GLY A 240 11.81 2.09 -0.68
CA GLY A 240 12.69 2.36 -1.81
C GLY A 240 13.67 3.51 -1.62
N LYS A 241 14.38 3.80 -2.71
CA LYS A 241 15.39 4.86 -2.77
C LYS A 241 14.74 6.20 -3.05
N VAL A 242 15.25 7.24 -2.40
CA VAL A 242 14.82 8.62 -2.65
C VAL A 242 14.96 8.93 -4.15
N MET A 243 13.96 9.64 -4.68
CA MET A 243 13.93 10.01 -6.10
C MET A 243 15.07 10.99 -6.43
N PRO A 244 15.54 11.00 -7.68
CA PRO A 244 16.47 12.04 -8.14
C PRO A 244 15.93 13.44 -7.86
N ASP A 245 16.82 14.38 -7.55
CA ASP A 245 16.50 15.79 -7.24
C ASP A 245 15.51 16.02 -6.07
N VAL A 246 15.29 14.99 -5.24
CA VAL A 246 14.54 15.10 -3.98
C VAL A 246 15.53 14.94 -2.83
N GLU A 247 15.54 15.92 -1.93
CA GLU A 247 16.33 15.88 -0.71
C GLU A 247 15.46 15.36 0.44
N VAL A 248 15.97 14.38 1.17
CA VAL A 248 15.31 13.82 2.35
C VAL A 248 16.26 13.87 3.54
N LYS A 249 15.76 14.34 4.67
CA LYS A 249 16.46 14.27 5.96
C LYS A 249 15.53 13.77 7.05
N ILE A 250 16.10 13.20 8.10
CA ILE A 250 15.34 12.77 9.28
C ILE A 250 15.46 13.84 10.36
N GLY A 251 14.32 14.42 10.75
CA GLY A 251 14.20 15.45 11.78
C GLY A 251 13.93 14.87 13.18
N GLU A 252 13.44 15.73 14.07
CA GLU A 252 13.03 15.33 15.42
C GLU A 252 11.94 14.24 15.38
N LYS A 253 11.92 13.36 16.39
CA LYS A 253 11.00 12.21 16.49
C LYS A 253 11.04 11.28 15.27
N SER A 254 12.17 11.26 14.56
CA SER A 254 12.34 10.50 13.31
C SER A 254 11.42 10.97 12.19
N GLU A 255 10.97 12.22 12.19
CA GLU A 255 10.13 12.78 11.13
C GLU A 255 10.88 12.82 9.80
N ILE A 256 10.25 12.33 8.73
CA ILE A 256 10.77 12.45 7.37
C ILE A 256 10.51 13.87 6.89
N LEU A 257 11.57 14.59 6.56
CA LEU A 257 11.53 15.94 6.01
C LEU A 257 11.94 15.90 4.54
N VAL A 258 11.17 16.55 3.68
CA VAL A 258 11.37 16.48 2.22
C VAL A 258 11.55 17.88 1.64
N LYS A 259 12.52 18.05 0.75
CA LYS A 259 12.72 19.29 -0.01
C LYS A 259 12.95 18.97 -1.48
N GLY A 260 12.36 19.76 -2.36
CA GLY A 260 12.48 19.58 -3.80
C GLY A 260 11.35 20.27 -4.56
N GLU A 261 11.53 20.42 -5.87
CA GLU A 261 10.55 21.06 -6.76
C GLU A 261 9.25 20.25 -6.94
N THR A 262 9.17 19.02 -6.43
CA THR A 262 7.93 18.23 -6.37
C THR A 262 7.06 18.56 -5.15
N VAL A 263 7.59 19.33 -4.19
CA VAL A 263 6.86 19.74 -2.99
C VAL A 263 5.84 20.83 -3.34
N MET A 264 4.66 20.74 -2.74
CA MET A 264 3.53 21.65 -2.96
C MET A 264 3.90 23.11 -2.71
N LYS A 265 3.10 24.01 -3.32
CA LYS A 265 3.17 25.45 -3.03
C LYS A 265 2.62 25.81 -1.64
N GLY A 266 1.72 25.00 -1.11
CA GLY A 266 1.04 25.20 0.17
C GLY A 266 -0.43 24.78 0.13
N TYR A 267 -1.18 25.14 1.17
CA TYR A 267 -2.61 24.87 1.27
C TYR A 267 -3.44 26.07 0.81
N TYR A 268 -4.44 25.82 -0.03
CA TYR A 268 -5.32 26.83 -0.59
C TYR A 268 -6.08 27.59 0.50
N ASN A 269 -5.93 28.92 0.51
CA ASN A 269 -6.51 29.83 1.51
C ASN A 269 -6.19 29.46 2.98
N LYS A 270 -5.06 28.80 3.25
CA LYS A 270 -4.61 28.46 4.61
C LYS A 270 -3.12 28.81 4.82
N PRO A 271 -2.75 30.11 4.91
CA PRO A 271 -1.35 30.54 5.02
C PRO A 271 -0.68 30.08 6.32
N GLU A 272 -1.39 30.10 7.46
CA GLU A 272 -0.88 29.65 8.77
C GLU A 272 -0.54 28.15 8.73
N ALA A 273 -1.51 27.32 8.32
CA ALA A 273 -1.28 25.87 8.17
C ALA A 273 -0.22 25.53 7.11
N THR A 274 0.04 26.44 6.16
CA THR A 274 1.13 26.29 5.20
C THR A 274 2.47 26.57 5.88
N ALA A 275 2.58 27.68 6.63
CA ALA A 275 3.80 28.01 7.35
C ALA A 275 4.19 26.93 8.37
N GLU A 276 3.22 26.33 9.07
CA GLU A 276 3.46 25.29 10.07
C GLU A 276 4.14 24.02 9.52
N VAL A 277 3.89 23.68 8.25
CA VAL A 277 4.43 22.45 7.64
C VAL A 277 5.77 22.66 6.95
N PHE A 278 6.30 23.88 6.92
CA PHE A 278 7.64 24.16 6.39
C PHE A 278 8.59 24.53 7.53
N THR A 279 9.81 24.00 7.47
CA THR A 279 10.92 24.42 8.33
C THR A 279 11.53 25.72 7.79
N GLU A 280 12.28 26.42 8.65
CA GLU A 280 12.98 27.66 8.26
C GLU A 280 13.96 27.47 7.08
N ASP A 281 14.56 26.28 6.96
CA ASP A 281 15.46 25.92 5.86
C ASP A 281 14.75 25.34 4.62
N GLY A 282 13.41 25.40 4.59
CA GLY A 282 12.58 25.10 3.43
C GLY A 282 12.25 23.63 3.22
N PHE A 283 12.38 22.78 4.23
CA PHE A 283 11.91 21.40 4.16
C PHE A 283 10.43 21.30 4.55
N PHE A 284 9.70 20.47 3.84
CA PHE A 284 8.34 20.09 4.17
C PHE A 284 8.34 18.98 5.23
N ARG A 285 7.56 19.20 6.29
CA ARG A 285 7.25 18.26 7.36
C ARG A 285 6.15 17.29 6.90
N THR A 286 6.54 16.06 6.62
CA THR A 286 5.58 15.05 6.10
C THR A 286 4.58 14.59 7.15
N GLY A 287 4.90 14.72 8.44
CA GLY A 287 4.12 14.11 9.52
C GLY A 287 4.24 12.57 9.58
N ASP A 288 5.13 11.99 8.77
CA ASP A 288 5.45 10.57 8.72
C ASP A 288 6.84 10.34 9.33
N ALA A 289 6.99 9.28 10.10
CA ALA A 289 8.21 8.87 10.76
C ALA A 289 8.89 7.72 10.00
N GLY A 290 10.21 7.72 10.01
CA GLY A 290 11.01 6.67 9.40
C GLY A 290 12.50 6.86 9.59
N LEU A 291 13.26 6.01 8.93
CA LEU A 291 14.72 6.02 8.95
C LEU A 291 15.24 6.16 7.52
N LEU A 292 16.31 6.96 7.35
CA LEU A 292 17.06 7.02 6.11
C LEU A 292 18.32 6.17 6.27
N THR A 293 18.48 5.18 5.41
CA THR A 293 19.64 4.28 5.43
C THR A 293 20.82 4.86 4.66
N GLY A 294 22.02 4.31 4.87
CA GLY A 294 23.25 4.77 4.18
C GLY A 294 23.19 4.71 2.66
N ASP A 295 22.32 3.86 2.08
CA ASP A 295 22.11 3.73 0.63
C ASP A 295 20.99 4.63 0.08
N ASN A 296 20.59 5.66 0.85
CA ASN A 296 19.52 6.60 0.51
C ASN A 296 18.15 5.92 0.31
N GLU A 297 17.88 4.86 1.08
CA GLU A 297 16.58 4.18 1.15
C GLU A 297 15.82 4.59 2.41
N ILE A 298 14.51 4.75 2.28
CA ILE A 298 13.62 5.08 3.39
C ILE A 298 13.01 3.79 3.95
N ILE A 299 13.11 3.61 5.27
CA ILE A 299 12.31 2.64 6.02
C ILE A 299 11.20 3.43 6.70
N LEU A 300 9.97 3.23 6.23
CA LEU A 300 8.80 3.91 6.79
C LEU A 300 8.34 3.15 8.03
N THR A 301 8.15 3.85 9.15
CA THR A 301 7.61 3.23 10.38
C THR A 301 6.13 3.57 10.53
N GLU A 302 5.77 4.85 10.69
CA GLU A 302 4.37 5.27 10.75
C GLU A 302 4.13 6.79 10.70
N ARG A 303 2.86 7.23 10.61
CA ARG A 303 2.42 8.60 10.86
C ARG A 303 2.70 9.01 12.31
N ILE A 304 3.37 10.13 12.54
CA ILE A 304 3.71 10.65 13.88
C ILE A 304 2.47 10.83 14.76
N LYS A 305 1.36 11.28 14.15
CA LYS A 305 0.08 11.48 14.86
C LYS A 305 -0.67 10.19 15.15
N ASP A 306 -0.36 9.10 14.45
CA ASP A 306 -1.02 7.81 14.63
C ASP A 306 -0.19 6.85 15.48
N LEU A 307 1.07 7.17 15.79
CA LEU A 307 1.90 6.42 16.72
C LEU A 307 1.24 6.41 18.11
N TYR A 308 1.00 5.21 18.62
CA TYR A 308 0.49 5.03 19.97
C TYR A 308 1.59 5.22 20.97
N LYS A 309 1.32 6.02 22.00
CA LYS A 309 2.21 6.10 23.16
C LYS A 309 1.58 5.30 24.29
N THR A 310 2.12 4.11 24.53
CA THR A 310 1.70 3.29 25.67
C THR A 310 1.91 4.04 26.99
N SER A 311 1.20 3.62 28.05
CA SER A 311 1.36 4.19 29.40
C SER A 311 2.80 4.16 29.92
N ASN A 312 3.62 3.25 29.37
CA ASN A 312 5.03 3.07 29.72
C ASN A 312 5.97 3.95 28.89
N GLY A 313 5.42 4.89 28.10
CA GLY A 313 6.16 5.85 27.29
C GLY A 313 6.80 5.27 26.02
N LYS A 314 6.49 4.01 25.66
CA LYS A 314 6.96 3.39 24.42
C LYS A 314 6.02 3.74 23.26
N TYR A 315 6.61 4.12 22.14
CA TYR A 315 5.89 4.37 20.89
C TYR A 315 5.71 3.07 20.11
N ILE A 316 4.52 2.89 19.57
CA ILE A 316 4.11 1.69 18.84
C ILE A 316 3.41 2.12 17.57
N ALA A 317 3.70 1.39 16.49
CA ALA A 317 3.09 1.60 15.19
C ALA A 317 1.90 0.64 14.95
N PRO A 318 0.64 0.99 15.29
CA PRO A 318 -0.53 0.14 15.08
C PRO A 318 -0.68 -0.38 13.64
N GLN A 319 -0.51 0.44 12.60
CA GLN A 319 -0.64 0.03 11.19
C GLN A 319 0.36 -1.04 10.79
N MET A 320 1.59 -0.96 11.30
CA MET A 320 2.61 -1.97 11.03
C MET A 320 2.19 -3.32 11.60
N ILE A 321 1.67 -3.31 12.84
CA ILE A 321 1.16 -4.52 13.50
C ILE A 321 -0.08 -5.05 12.78
N GLU A 322 -1.04 -4.18 12.46
CA GLU A 322 -2.26 -4.54 11.72
C GLU A 322 -1.92 -5.17 10.37
N THR A 323 -1.04 -4.56 9.59
CA THR A 323 -0.63 -5.06 8.27
C THR A 323 -0.01 -6.44 8.39
N ARG A 324 0.85 -6.65 9.40
CA ARG A 324 1.53 -7.93 9.63
C ARG A 324 0.56 -9.03 10.06
N VAL A 325 -0.39 -8.69 10.93
CA VAL A 325 -1.38 -9.63 11.47
C VAL A 325 -2.42 -10.00 10.41
N SER A 326 -2.81 -9.06 9.54
CA SER A 326 -3.70 -9.32 8.41
C SER A 326 -3.09 -10.22 7.32
N GLU A 327 -1.80 -10.58 7.39
CA GLU A 327 -1.23 -11.60 6.50
C GLU A 327 -1.76 -13.01 6.79
N ASP A 328 -2.37 -13.22 7.96
CA ASP A 328 -2.92 -14.51 8.35
C ASP A 328 -4.29 -14.78 7.70
N LYS A 329 -4.44 -15.95 7.08
CA LYS A 329 -5.66 -16.32 6.35
C LYS A 329 -6.94 -16.33 7.21
N TYR A 330 -6.83 -16.42 8.54
CA TYR A 330 -7.97 -16.43 9.44
C TYR A 330 -8.42 -15.01 9.85
N ILE A 331 -7.71 -13.96 9.42
CA ILE A 331 -7.93 -12.57 9.80
C ILE A 331 -8.31 -11.77 8.56
N ASP A 332 -9.51 -11.16 8.57
CA ASP A 332 -9.95 -10.27 7.47
C ASP A 332 -9.59 -8.81 7.78
N GLN A 333 -9.87 -8.35 9.00
CA GLN A 333 -9.57 -6.99 9.43
C GLN A 333 -9.10 -6.99 10.89
N VAL A 334 -8.22 -6.07 11.24
CA VAL A 334 -7.75 -5.91 12.60
C VAL A 334 -7.59 -4.43 12.91
N ALA A 335 -8.07 -4.01 14.07
CA ALA A 335 -7.82 -2.68 14.62
C ALA A 335 -6.98 -2.85 15.88
N VAL A 336 -5.73 -2.39 15.83
CA VAL A 336 -4.83 -2.42 16.98
C VAL A 336 -5.19 -1.30 17.93
N ILE A 337 -5.15 -1.61 19.23
CA ILE A 337 -5.50 -0.72 20.34
C ILE A 337 -4.32 -0.70 21.31
N GLY A 338 -3.78 0.48 21.63
CA GLY A 338 -2.62 0.56 22.52
C GLY A 338 -2.29 1.96 23.03
N ASP A 339 -2.96 2.99 22.55
CA ASP A 339 -2.70 4.37 22.95
C ASP A 339 -3.10 4.60 24.40
N GLU A 340 -2.17 5.13 25.20
CA GLU A 340 -2.29 5.34 26.65
C GLU A 340 -2.65 4.05 27.45
N ARG A 341 -2.47 2.86 26.85
CA ARG A 341 -2.74 1.57 27.50
C ARG A 341 -1.48 0.90 28.03
N LYS A 342 -1.67 -0.03 28.99
CA LYS A 342 -0.59 -0.83 29.61
C LYS A 342 0.09 -1.80 28.64
N PHE A 343 -0.63 -2.24 27.61
CA PHE A 343 -0.16 -3.16 26.58
C PHE A 343 -1.01 -3.03 25.32
N VAL A 344 -0.53 -3.56 24.21
CA VAL A 344 -1.25 -3.62 22.94
C VAL A 344 -2.30 -4.72 22.97
N SER A 345 -3.52 -4.40 22.59
CA SER A 345 -4.62 -5.34 22.30
C SER A 345 -5.14 -5.12 20.89
N ALA A 346 -6.05 -5.98 20.41
CA ALA A 346 -6.63 -5.82 19.09
C ALA A 346 -8.09 -6.28 19.01
N LEU A 347 -8.89 -5.56 18.23
CA LEU A 347 -10.20 -6.02 17.76
C LEU A 347 -9.99 -6.70 16.41
N VAL A 348 -10.40 -7.96 16.29
CA VAL A 348 -10.12 -8.80 15.14
C VAL A 348 -11.44 -9.22 14.49
N VAL A 349 -11.62 -8.87 13.22
CA VAL A 349 -12.66 -9.41 12.34
C VAL A 349 -12.07 -10.63 11.65
N PRO A 350 -12.51 -11.85 11.98
CA PRO A 350 -11.97 -13.04 11.36
C PRO A 350 -12.50 -13.22 9.93
N ASN A 351 -11.75 -13.96 9.11
CA ASN A 351 -12.30 -14.53 7.89
C ASN A 351 -13.29 -15.64 8.28
N TYR A 352 -14.59 -15.30 8.26
CA TYR A 352 -15.64 -16.17 8.76
C TYR A 352 -15.70 -17.52 8.03
N GLU A 353 -15.45 -17.56 6.72
CA GLU A 353 -15.50 -18.80 5.94
C GLU A 353 -14.31 -19.71 6.26
N ALA A 354 -13.11 -19.14 6.39
CA ALA A 354 -11.92 -19.88 6.82
C ALA A 354 -12.08 -20.42 8.25
N LEU A 355 -12.67 -19.64 9.15
CA LEU A 355 -12.87 -20.00 10.55
C LEU A 355 -13.96 -21.07 10.72
N LYS A 356 -15.07 -20.97 9.99
CA LYS A 356 -16.11 -22.02 9.95
C LYS A 356 -15.53 -23.34 9.45
N SER A 357 -14.72 -23.31 8.39
CA SER A 357 -14.08 -24.51 7.84
C SER A 357 -13.18 -25.19 8.88
N TYR A 358 -12.39 -24.40 9.62
CA TYR A 358 -11.56 -24.90 10.72
C TYR A 358 -12.39 -25.51 11.86
N ALA A 359 -13.48 -24.84 12.26
CA ALA A 359 -14.37 -25.34 13.31
C ALA A 359 -15.03 -26.67 12.94
N ILE A 360 -15.47 -26.83 11.68
CA ILE A 360 -16.02 -28.09 11.16
C ILE A 360 -14.97 -29.19 11.19
N GLU A 361 -13.75 -28.93 10.72
CA GLU A 361 -12.65 -29.90 10.71
C GLU A 361 -12.28 -30.38 12.13
N ARG A 362 -12.35 -29.48 13.11
CA ARG A 362 -12.06 -29.76 14.52
C ARG A 362 -13.27 -30.21 15.35
N GLN A 363 -14.43 -30.37 14.72
CA GLN A 363 -15.69 -30.75 15.37
C GLN A 363 -16.11 -29.79 16.50
N ILE A 364 -15.78 -28.50 16.37
CA ILE A 364 -16.20 -27.45 17.31
C ILE A 364 -17.65 -27.08 16.96
N PRO A 365 -18.62 -27.24 17.88
CA PRO A 365 -20.01 -26.89 17.62
C PRO A 365 -20.19 -25.37 17.52
N PHE A 366 -20.93 -24.92 16.52
CA PHE A 366 -21.39 -23.54 16.41
C PHE A 366 -22.71 -23.49 15.61
N SER A 367 -23.59 -22.57 16.01
CA SER A 367 -24.90 -22.35 15.37
C SER A 367 -24.97 -21.00 14.66
N SER A 368 -24.07 -20.07 14.99
CA SER A 368 -23.93 -18.76 14.37
C SER A 368 -22.49 -18.23 14.44
N VAL A 369 -22.22 -17.14 13.73
CA VAL A 369 -20.92 -16.46 13.78
C VAL A 369 -20.65 -15.89 15.18
N GLU A 370 -21.67 -15.36 15.85
CA GLU A 370 -21.58 -14.82 17.21
C GLU A 370 -21.16 -15.88 18.23
N GLU A 371 -21.65 -17.11 18.10
CA GLU A 371 -21.24 -18.23 18.94
C GLU A 371 -19.78 -18.62 18.63
N LEU A 372 -19.42 -18.66 17.34
CA LEU A 372 -18.09 -19.03 16.89
C LEU A 372 -17.01 -18.07 17.43
N VAL A 373 -17.22 -16.76 17.33
CA VAL A 373 -16.24 -15.75 17.77
C VAL A 373 -16.16 -15.61 19.29
N ARG A 374 -17.14 -16.12 20.04
CA ARG A 374 -17.13 -16.18 21.52
C ARG A 374 -16.55 -17.49 22.06
N ASN A 375 -16.36 -18.50 21.21
CA ASN A 375 -15.82 -19.78 21.63
C ASN A 375 -14.34 -19.64 22.03
N LYS A 376 -14.00 -20.13 23.22
CA LYS A 376 -12.65 -20.03 23.77
C LYS A 376 -11.60 -20.73 22.91
N GLU A 377 -11.89 -21.91 22.39
CA GLU A 377 -10.94 -22.66 21.54
C GLU A 377 -10.64 -21.91 20.24
N ILE A 378 -11.63 -21.20 19.71
CA ILE A 378 -11.48 -20.36 18.51
C ILE A 378 -10.66 -19.11 18.82
N ILE A 379 -10.92 -18.44 19.96
CA ILE A 379 -10.15 -17.27 20.39
C ILE A 379 -8.69 -17.66 20.61
N ASP A 380 -8.43 -18.76 21.34
CA ASP A 380 -7.09 -19.25 21.62
C ASP A 380 -6.36 -19.65 20.33
N PHE A 381 -7.07 -20.26 19.37
CA PHE A 381 -6.53 -20.58 18.05
C PHE A 381 -6.12 -19.33 17.26
N VAL A 382 -7.00 -18.34 17.14
CA VAL A 382 -6.70 -17.10 16.42
C VAL A 382 -5.58 -16.34 17.11
N PHE A 383 -5.56 -16.30 18.44
CA PHE A 383 -4.47 -15.69 19.19
C PHE A 383 -3.12 -16.38 18.92
N ALA A 384 -3.09 -17.71 18.87
CA ALA A 384 -1.90 -18.46 18.50
C ALA A 384 -1.42 -18.14 17.07
N GLN A 385 -2.34 -17.93 16.12
CA GLN A 385 -1.97 -17.46 14.77
C GLN A 385 -1.32 -16.07 14.81
N ILE A 386 -1.90 -15.14 15.57
CA ILE A 386 -1.34 -13.79 15.77
C ILE A 386 0.06 -13.86 16.39
N GLU A 387 0.29 -14.75 17.36
CA GLU A 387 1.61 -14.94 17.99
C GLU A 387 2.69 -15.33 16.97
N LEU A 388 2.36 -16.15 15.98
CA LEU A 388 3.27 -16.51 14.89
C LEU A 388 3.67 -15.29 14.05
N GLN A 389 2.71 -14.42 13.73
CA GLN A 389 2.93 -13.23 12.90
C GLN A 389 3.76 -12.15 13.61
N GLN A 390 3.65 -12.05 14.93
CA GLN A 390 4.38 -11.07 15.76
C GLN A 390 5.71 -11.58 16.33
N SER A 391 6.24 -12.71 15.83
CA SER A 391 7.49 -13.32 16.31
C SER A 391 8.69 -12.36 16.29
N GLN A 392 8.77 -11.49 15.29
CA GLN A 392 9.85 -10.51 15.09
C GLN A 392 9.64 -9.19 15.86
N PHE A 393 8.47 -8.97 16.44
CA PHE A 393 8.18 -7.73 17.17
C PHE A 393 8.81 -7.73 18.56
N THR A 394 9.15 -6.54 19.05
CA THR A 394 9.60 -6.39 20.43
C THR A 394 8.46 -6.67 21.40
N SER A 395 8.78 -7.08 22.64
CA SER A 395 7.76 -7.48 23.61
C SER A 395 6.72 -6.39 23.92
N TYR A 396 7.03 -5.12 23.73
CA TYR A 396 6.10 -4.02 23.97
C TYR A 396 5.18 -3.75 22.78
N GLU A 397 5.55 -4.16 21.56
CA GLU A 397 4.74 -4.05 20.33
C GLU A 397 3.77 -5.22 20.15
N LYS A 398 4.03 -6.37 20.80
CA LYS A 398 3.19 -7.57 20.67
C LYS A 398 1.78 -7.35 21.23
N ILE A 399 0.78 -7.79 20.47
CA ILE A 399 -0.61 -7.91 20.91
C ILE A 399 -0.67 -8.96 22.01
N LYS A 400 -1.19 -8.58 23.18
CA LYS A 400 -1.30 -9.46 24.36
C LYS A 400 -2.72 -9.97 24.62
N ARG A 401 -3.72 -9.28 24.08
CA ARG A 401 -5.14 -9.66 24.21
C ARG A 401 -5.88 -9.32 22.92
N ILE A 402 -6.86 -10.14 22.58
CA ILE A 402 -7.71 -9.93 21.42
C ILE A 402 -9.19 -10.09 21.79
N THR A 403 -10.03 -9.44 21.01
CA THR A 403 -11.48 -9.68 20.99
C THR A 403 -11.90 -9.91 19.54
N LEU A 404 -12.56 -11.04 19.29
CA LEU A 404 -13.08 -11.37 17.96
C LEU A 404 -14.43 -10.68 17.74
N LEU A 405 -14.63 -10.08 16.57
CA LEU A 405 -15.84 -9.35 16.21
C LEU A 405 -16.75 -10.18 15.29
N PRO A 406 -18.06 -10.26 15.59
CA PRO A 406 -19.02 -11.01 14.78
C PRO A 406 -19.40 -10.32 13.47
N GLN A 407 -19.08 -9.03 13.33
CA GLN A 407 -19.37 -8.23 12.15
C GLN A 407 -18.11 -7.49 11.68
N PRO A 408 -17.93 -7.33 10.35
CA PRO A 408 -16.83 -6.56 9.79
C PRO A 408 -17.01 -5.06 10.02
N PHE A 409 -15.90 -4.30 9.95
CA PHE A 409 -15.99 -2.84 9.97
C PHE A 409 -16.71 -2.34 8.71
N SER A 410 -17.56 -1.33 8.87
CA SER A 410 -18.44 -0.83 7.82
C SER A 410 -18.15 0.63 7.46
N MET A 411 -18.32 0.93 6.17
CA MET A 411 -18.36 2.33 5.69
C MET A 411 -19.65 3.04 6.13
N GLU A 412 -20.79 2.34 6.15
CA GLU A 412 -22.09 2.92 6.55
C GLU A 412 -22.06 3.41 7.99
N HIS A 413 -21.37 2.66 8.86
CA HIS A 413 -21.17 3.04 10.25
C HIS A 413 -19.99 4.00 10.47
N GLY A 414 -19.32 4.42 9.39
CA GLY A 414 -18.19 5.35 9.44
C GLY A 414 -16.92 4.78 10.08
N GLU A 415 -16.81 3.45 10.24
CA GLU A 415 -15.61 2.77 10.75
C GLU A 415 -14.52 2.64 9.69
N LEU A 416 -14.92 2.71 8.42
CA LEU A 416 -14.04 2.75 7.25
C LEU A 416 -14.19 4.07 6.49
N THR A 417 -13.09 4.56 5.91
CA THR A 417 -13.10 5.64 4.92
C THR A 417 -13.59 5.13 3.55
N ASN A 418 -13.85 6.04 2.61
CA ASN A 418 -14.17 5.68 1.22
C ASN A 418 -13.03 4.92 0.51
N THR A 419 -11.79 5.07 1.00
CA THR A 419 -10.62 4.27 0.56
C THR A 419 -10.45 2.99 1.37
N LEU A 420 -11.45 2.62 2.17
CA LEU A 420 -11.52 1.46 3.03
C LEU A 420 -10.40 1.37 4.10
N LYS A 421 -9.86 2.53 4.51
CA LYS A 421 -8.94 2.65 5.66
C LYS A 421 -9.73 2.77 6.97
N LEU A 422 -9.23 2.18 8.06
CA LEU A 422 -9.84 2.23 9.39
C LEU A 422 -9.89 3.66 9.95
N ARG A 423 -11.05 4.05 10.48
CA ARG A 423 -11.26 5.28 11.24
C ARG A 423 -11.17 4.96 12.72
N ARG A 424 -9.94 4.82 13.22
CA ARG A 424 -9.62 4.39 14.60
C ARG A 424 -10.40 5.11 15.68
N LYS A 425 -10.56 6.43 15.59
CA LYS A 425 -11.33 7.20 16.57
C LYS A 425 -12.78 6.70 16.71
N VAL A 426 -13.45 6.43 15.58
CA VAL A 426 -14.82 5.91 15.55
C VAL A 426 -14.87 4.49 16.11
N ILE A 427 -13.90 3.66 15.76
CA ILE A 427 -13.79 2.29 16.27
C ILE A 427 -13.58 2.29 17.79
N LEU A 428 -12.68 3.13 18.30
CA LEU A 428 -12.41 3.29 19.74
C LEU A 428 -13.67 3.73 20.51
N GLU A 429 -14.44 4.66 19.95
CA GLU A 429 -15.69 5.14 20.55
C GLU A 429 -16.78 4.07 20.52
N ARG A 430 -16.98 3.37 19.40
CA ARG A 430 -18.05 2.38 19.25
C ARG A 430 -17.81 1.11 20.06
N TYR A 431 -16.58 0.63 20.09
CA TYR A 431 -16.21 -0.62 20.75
C TYR A 431 -15.63 -0.38 22.15
N HIS A 432 -15.91 0.80 22.75
CA HIS A 432 -15.36 1.22 24.03
C HIS A 432 -15.50 0.16 25.13
N ASP A 433 -16.70 -0.37 25.34
CA ASP A 433 -16.97 -1.35 26.40
C ASP A 433 -16.17 -2.65 26.21
N LEU A 434 -16.06 -3.13 24.97
CA LEU A 434 -15.28 -4.32 24.64
C LEU A 434 -13.78 -4.07 24.83
N ILE A 435 -13.32 -2.85 24.54
CA ILE A 435 -11.95 -2.45 24.77
C ILE A 435 -11.65 -2.37 26.26
N GLU A 436 -12.51 -1.76 27.07
CA GLU A 436 -12.31 -1.70 28.52
C GLU A 436 -12.28 -3.09 29.15
N GLN A 437 -13.11 -4.03 28.68
CA GLN A 437 -13.04 -5.42 29.13
C GLN A 437 -11.69 -6.09 28.85
N MET A 438 -11.00 -5.71 27.77
CA MET A 438 -9.64 -6.19 27.51
C MET A 438 -8.62 -5.66 28.52
N TYR A 439 -8.88 -4.54 29.20
CA TYR A 439 -7.95 -3.92 30.16
C TYR A 439 -8.41 -4.00 31.61
N ALA A 440 -9.66 -4.37 31.85
CA ALA A 440 -10.16 -4.78 33.14
C ALA A 440 -9.37 -6.01 33.61
N CYS A 441 -8.82 -5.90 34.83
CA CYS A 441 -8.19 -7.02 35.51
C CYS A 441 -9.25 -7.99 36.00
#